data_AF-A0A3C0QP97-F1
#
_entry.id   AF-A0A3C0QP97-F1
#
_cell.length_a   1.000
_cell.length_b   1.000
_cell.length_c   1.000
_cell.angle_alpha   90.00
_cell.angle_beta   90.00
_cell.angle_gamma   90.00
#
_symmetry.space_group_name_H-M   'P 1'
#
loop_
_entity.id
_entity.type
_entity.pdbx_description
1 polymer ?
#
loop_
_entity_poly.entity_id
_entity_poly.type
_entity_poly.pdbx_seq_one_letter_code
_entity_poly.pdbx_strand_id
1 'polypeptide(L)'
;MSGGLFDYIQNQTPTEPPELPSEPRKRTPLEITQAEQQDAVEQARVVYKAYQENILKAGTLQSEILKGLYQGESTAVLLLKALEVISCMTGENLTYQIAKDTLMTVYGKVLRQPDSLEVARAEVQKRLVCLETALQGADSMERERILQAIKAHKEKLAQLSE
;
A
#
# COMPACT_ATOMS: atom_id res chain seq x y z
N MET A 1 13.20 75.49 49.08
CA MET A 1 14.14 75.23 47.97
C MET A 1 14.43 73.74 47.93
N SER A 2 14.40 73.19 46.71
CA SER A 2 15.00 71.93 46.26
C SER A 2 14.66 70.63 47.01
N GLY A 3 13.56 70.00 46.62
CA GLY A 3 13.58 68.57 46.31
C GLY A 3 13.58 68.47 44.78
N GLY A 4 14.66 68.16 44.06
CA GLY A 4 15.84 67.41 44.42
C GLY A 4 15.80 66.10 43.64
N LEU A 5 15.95 66.20 42.31
CA LEU A 5 16.55 65.29 41.31
C LEU A 5 16.60 63.75 41.52
N PHE A 6 15.85 63.17 42.46
CA PHE A 6 15.96 61.76 42.88
C PHE A 6 14.76 60.91 42.48
N ASP A 7 13.63 61.52 42.08
CA ASP A 7 12.44 60.76 41.63
C ASP A 7 12.48 60.41 40.12
N TYR A 8 13.55 60.78 39.40
CA TYR A 8 13.66 60.50 37.97
C TYR A 8 14.57 59.31 37.60
N ILE A 9 15.09 58.55 38.59
CA ILE A 9 16.05 57.46 38.36
C ILE A 9 15.50 56.06 38.72
N GLN A 10 14.20 55.90 39.01
CA GLN A 10 13.64 54.56 39.33
C GLN A 10 12.71 53.93 38.29
N ASN A 11 12.56 54.49 37.08
CA ASN A 11 11.76 53.86 36.02
C ASN A 11 12.50 53.74 34.68
N GLN A 12 13.72 53.20 34.70
CA GLN A 12 14.32 52.59 33.52
C GLN A 12 14.70 51.15 33.88
N THR A 13 13.71 50.25 33.84
CA THR A 13 14.00 48.83 33.64
C THR A 13 14.84 48.69 32.37
N PRO A 14 15.98 47.96 32.40
CA PRO A 14 16.71 47.66 31.18
C PRO A 14 15.75 46.96 30.22
N THR A 15 15.42 47.59 29.11
CA THR A 15 14.69 46.95 28.02
C THR A 15 15.57 45.80 27.53
N GLU A 16 15.10 44.58 27.77
CA GLU A 16 15.69 43.37 27.20
C GLU A 16 15.86 43.59 25.68
N PRO A 17 17.03 43.28 25.10
CA PRO A 17 17.22 43.42 23.66
C PRO A 17 16.13 42.63 22.95
N PRO A 18 15.51 43.15 21.87
CA PRO A 18 14.50 42.40 21.14
C PRO A 18 15.12 41.06 20.71
N GLU A 19 14.51 39.94 21.10
CA GLU A 19 14.86 38.62 20.59
C GLU A 19 14.70 38.65 19.07
N LEU A 20 15.82 38.79 18.36
CA LEU A 20 15.86 38.62 16.93
C LEU A 20 15.37 37.21 16.61
N PRO A 21 14.51 37.03 15.59
CA PRO A 21 14.10 35.70 15.16
C PRO A 21 15.36 34.89 14.88
N SER A 22 15.58 33.83 15.66
CA SER A 22 16.75 32.96 15.46
C SER A 22 16.66 32.39 14.04
N GLU A 23 17.55 32.83 13.15
CA GLU A 23 17.64 32.24 11.82
C GLU A 23 17.78 30.72 11.97
N PRO A 24 17.02 29.92 11.19
CA PRO A 24 17.11 28.48 11.29
C PRO A 24 18.57 28.06 11.10
N ARG A 25 19.12 27.39 12.12
CA ARG A 25 20.52 26.96 12.14
C ARG A 25 20.81 26.16 10.87
N LYS A 26 21.69 26.68 10.02
CA LYS A 26 22.14 25.97 8.82
C LYS A 26 22.89 24.71 9.26
N ARG A 27 22.44 23.55 8.78
CA ARG A 27 23.05 22.25 9.09
C ARG A 27 24.52 22.25 8.69
N THR A 28 25.36 21.66 9.53
CA THR A 28 26.77 21.44 9.24
C THR A 28 26.92 20.40 8.11
N PRO A 29 28.02 20.41 7.34
CA PRO A 29 28.25 19.41 6.30
C PRO A 29 28.15 17.95 6.80
N LEU A 30 28.59 17.69 8.05
CA LEU A 30 28.48 16.40 8.70
C LEU A 30 27.02 15.99 8.96
N GLU A 31 26.17 16.92 9.42
CA GLU A 31 24.74 16.67 9.64
C GLU A 31 24.00 16.42 8.32
N ILE A 32 24.42 17.06 7.23
CA ILE A 32 23.88 16.80 5.88
C ILE A 32 24.25 15.39 5.42
N THR A 33 25.53 15.01 5.51
CA THR A 33 25.98 13.67 5.13
C THR A 33 25.33 12.57 5.97
N GLN A 34 25.11 12.81 7.26
CA GLN A 34 24.39 11.86 8.14
C GLN A 34 22.92 11.74 7.74
N ALA A 35 22.24 12.84 7.41
CA ALA A 35 20.87 12.81 6.93
C ALA A 35 20.74 12.06 5.59
N GLU A 36 21.66 12.30 4.64
CA GLU A 36 21.70 11.58 3.36
C GLU A 36 21.92 10.07 3.56
N GLN A 37 22.80 9.68 4.50
CA GLN A 37 23.00 8.27 4.86
C GLN A 37 21.74 7.66 5.48
N GLN A 38 21.04 8.39 6.35
CA GLN A 38 19.79 7.93 6.96
C GLN A 38 18.69 7.75 5.90
N ASP A 39 18.55 8.71 4.97
CA ASP A 39 17.59 8.63 3.88
C ASP A 39 17.89 7.45 2.95
N ALA A 40 19.16 7.20 2.63
CA ALA A 40 19.57 6.05 1.84
C ALA A 40 19.27 4.71 2.55
N VAL A 41 19.49 4.63 3.86
CA VAL A 41 19.15 3.45 4.66
C VAL A 41 17.63 3.22 4.69
N GLU A 42 16.84 4.27 4.84
CA GLU A 42 15.38 4.14 4.86
C GLU A 42 14.84 3.72 3.49
N GLN A 43 15.34 4.30 2.39
CA GLN A 43 14.99 3.86 1.04
C GLN A 43 15.37 2.40 0.78
N ALA A 44 16.58 1.99 1.17
CA ALA A 44 17.02 0.61 1.06
C ALA A 44 16.13 -0.34 1.86
N ARG A 45 15.69 0.08 3.06
CA ARG A 45 14.77 -0.69 3.91
C ARG A 45 13.41 -0.88 3.25
N VAL A 46 12.86 0.15 2.61
CA VAL A 46 11.59 0.07 1.89
C VAL A 46 11.69 -0.91 0.71
N VAL A 47 12.74 -0.79 -0.10
CA VAL A 47 12.97 -1.70 -1.24
C VAL A 47 13.16 -3.13 -0.78
N TYR A 48 13.97 -3.35 0.26
CA TYR A 48 14.21 -4.68 0.80
C TYR A 48 12.94 -5.30 1.39
N LYS A 49 12.11 -4.51 2.08
CA LYS A 49 10.84 -4.97 2.61
C LYS A 49 9.89 -5.41 1.50
N ALA A 50 9.72 -4.60 0.46
CA ALA A 50 8.89 -4.93 -0.69
C ALA A 50 9.39 -6.21 -1.41
N TYR A 51 10.72 -6.36 -1.54
CA TYR A 51 11.32 -7.58 -2.08
C TYR A 51 10.99 -8.82 -1.22
N GLN A 52 11.12 -8.74 0.10
CA GLN A 52 10.77 -9.85 1.02
C GLN A 52 9.28 -10.21 0.93
N GLU A 53 8.39 -9.22 0.89
CA GLU A 53 6.95 -9.44 0.71
C GLU A 53 6.66 -10.16 -0.61
N ASN A 54 7.34 -9.77 -1.70
CA ASN A 54 7.22 -10.42 -2.99
C ASN A 54 7.69 -11.88 -2.97
N ILE A 55 8.80 -12.18 -2.29
CA ILE A 55 9.30 -13.57 -2.16
C ILE A 55 8.31 -14.44 -1.39
N LEU A 56 7.76 -13.93 -0.27
CA LEU A 56 6.74 -14.63 0.51
C LEU A 56 5.46 -14.88 -0.32
N LYS A 57 5.02 -13.87 -1.07
CA LYS A 57 3.87 -13.97 -1.96
C LYS A 57 4.10 -14.99 -3.08
N ALA A 58 5.28 -14.97 -3.70
CA ALA A 58 5.67 -15.92 -4.73
C ALA A 58 5.64 -17.37 -4.21
N GLY A 59 6.18 -17.63 -3.01
CA GLY A 59 6.15 -18.96 -2.39
C GLY A 59 4.72 -19.47 -2.10
N THR A 60 3.84 -18.56 -1.69
CA THR A 60 2.41 -18.87 -1.50
C THR A 60 1.74 -19.24 -2.81
N LEU A 61 1.94 -18.44 -3.86
CA LEU A 61 1.38 -18.68 -5.19
C LEU A 61 1.91 -19.99 -5.81
N GLN A 62 3.20 -20.30 -5.65
CA GLN A 62 3.76 -21.59 -6.08
C GLN A 62 3.05 -22.78 -5.41
N SER A 63 2.77 -22.66 -4.11
CA SER A 63 2.01 -23.68 -3.38
C SER A 63 0.56 -23.80 -3.89
N GLU A 64 -0.07 -22.68 -4.23
CA GLU A 64 -1.42 -22.67 -4.82
C GLU A 64 -1.45 -23.28 -6.23
N ILE A 65 -0.42 -23.06 -7.05
CA ILE A 65 -0.28 -23.69 -8.38
C ILE A 65 -0.20 -25.21 -8.24
N LEU A 66 0.65 -25.72 -7.34
CA LEU A 66 0.78 -27.16 -7.12
C LEU A 66 -0.53 -27.77 -6.64
N LYS A 67 -1.21 -27.14 -5.69
CA LYS A 67 -2.53 -27.59 -5.21
C LYS A 67 -3.58 -27.57 -6.34
N GLY A 68 -3.58 -26.50 -7.14
CA GLY A 68 -4.46 -26.36 -8.29
C GLY A 68 -4.25 -27.45 -9.33
N LEU A 69 -3.00 -27.79 -9.65
CA LEU A 69 -2.66 -28.91 -10.52
C LEU A 69 -3.24 -30.23 -10.02
N TYR A 70 -3.10 -30.54 -8.73
CA TYR A 70 -3.70 -31.74 -8.14
C TYR A 70 -5.22 -31.75 -8.17
N GLN A 71 -5.86 -30.58 -8.13
CA GLN A 71 -7.31 -30.41 -8.10
C GLN A 71 -7.93 -30.31 -9.51
N GLY A 72 -7.12 -30.33 -10.57
CA GLY A 72 -7.60 -30.16 -11.95
C GLY A 72 -8.02 -28.72 -12.26
N GLU A 73 -7.41 -27.73 -11.61
CA GLU A 73 -7.66 -26.31 -11.90
C GLU A 73 -7.30 -25.97 -13.35
N SER A 74 -8.08 -25.08 -13.98
CA SER A 74 -7.89 -24.71 -15.38
C SER A 74 -6.49 -24.17 -15.68
N THR A 75 -5.90 -24.60 -16.80
CA THR A 75 -4.58 -24.16 -17.25
C THR A 75 -4.46 -22.65 -17.34
N ALA A 76 -5.54 -21.94 -17.71
CA ALA A 76 -5.55 -20.48 -17.79
C ALA A 76 -5.32 -19.82 -16.42
N VAL A 77 -5.84 -20.43 -15.35
CA VAL A 77 -5.71 -19.96 -13.97
C VAL A 77 -4.32 -20.22 -13.44
N LEU A 78 -3.83 -21.44 -13.68
CA LEU A 78 -2.47 -21.82 -13.32
C LEU A 78 -1.45 -20.92 -14.03
N LEU A 79 -1.72 -20.56 -15.29
CA LEU A 79 -0.92 -19.59 -16.05
C LEU A 79 -0.95 -18.19 -15.42
N LEU A 80 -2.12 -17.69 -14.99
CA LEU A 80 -2.21 -16.40 -14.29
C LEU A 80 -1.39 -16.39 -13.01
N LYS A 81 -1.54 -17.42 -12.17
CA LYS A 81 -0.76 -17.56 -10.93
C LYS A 81 0.73 -17.63 -11.23
N ALA A 82 1.14 -18.32 -12.29
CA ALA A 82 2.54 -18.41 -12.68
C ALA A 82 3.10 -17.06 -13.15
N LEU A 83 2.33 -16.29 -13.92
CA LEU A 83 2.71 -14.94 -14.34
C LEU A 83 2.78 -13.97 -13.15
N GLU A 84 1.91 -14.15 -12.15
CA GLU A 84 1.98 -13.39 -10.91
C GLU A 84 3.23 -13.72 -10.07
N VAL A 85 3.65 -14.99 -10.04
CA VAL A 85 4.92 -15.41 -9.43
C VAL A 85 6.10 -14.73 -10.12
N ILE A 86 6.14 -14.74 -11.45
CA ILE A 86 7.21 -14.09 -12.22
C ILE A 86 7.25 -12.60 -11.89
N SER A 87 6.08 -11.94 -11.87
CA SER A 87 5.94 -10.54 -11.50
C SER A 87 6.50 -10.22 -10.11
N CYS A 88 6.23 -11.07 -9.12
CA CYS A 88 6.76 -10.91 -7.77
C CYS A 88 8.30 -11.05 -7.77
N MET A 89 8.84 -12.02 -8.52
CA MET A 89 10.27 -12.29 -8.55
C MET A 89 11.08 -11.24 -9.32
N THR A 90 10.49 -10.62 -10.35
CA THR A 90 11.15 -9.62 -11.20
C THR A 90 10.90 -8.17 -10.74
N GLY A 91 9.89 -7.96 -9.87
CA GLY A 91 9.43 -6.62 -9.50
C GLY A 91 8.69 -5.90 -10.64
N GLU A 92 8.32 -6.63 -11.70
CA GLU A 92 7.66 -6.10 -12.89
C GLU A 92 6.20 -6.57 -12.91
N ASN A 93 5.24 -5.65 -12.98
CA ASN A 93 3.81 -5.97 -12.84
C ASN A 93 3.01 -5.80 -14.15
N LEU A 94 3.55 -5.07 -15.13
CA LEU A 94 2.84 -4.77 -16.38
C LEU A 94 2.50 -6.06 -17.14
N THR A 95 3.43 -7.03 -17.23
CA THR A 95 3.19 -8.31 -17.89
C THR A 95 2.02 -9.08 -17.27
N TYR A 96 1.96 -9.14 -15.94
CA TYR A 96 0.85 -9.81 -15.23
C TYR A 96 -0.48 -9.10 -15.47
N GLN A 97 -0.53 -7.77 -15.41
CA GLN A 97 -1.76 -7.02 -15.67
C GLN A 97 -2.27 -7.25 -17.10
N ILE A 98 -1.39 -7.15 -18.11
CA ILE A 98 -1.75 -7.39 -19.51
C ILE A 98 -2.29 -8.80 -19.69
N ALA A 99 -1.64 -9.80 -19.10
CA ALA A 99 -2.07 -11.18 -19.20
C ALA A 99 -3.43 -11.41 -18.51
N LYS A 100 -3.65 -10.79 -17.35
CA LYS A 100 -4.93 -10.83 -16.64
C LYS A 100 -6.07 -10.25 -17.47
N ASP A 101 -5.86 -9.07 -18.03
CA ASP A 101 -6.87 -8.40 -18.85
C ASP A 101 -7.14 -9.17 -20.14
N THR A 102 -6.09 -9.71 -20.77
CA THR A 102 -6.19 -10.52 -21.98
C THR A 102 -6.95 -11.81 -21.70
N LEU A 103 -6.60 -12.53 -20.62
CA LEU A 103 -7.26 -13.78 -20.26
C LEU A 103 -8.73 -13.56 -19.90
N MET A 104 -9.06 -12.52 -19.12
CA MET A 104 -10.46 -12.17 -18.84
C MET A 104 -11.25 -11.81 -20.10
N THR A 105 -10.64 -11.09 -21.04
CA THR A 105 -11.29 -10.68 -22.29
C THR A 105 -11.49 -11.86 -23.24
N VAL A 106 -10.44 -12.65 -23.47
CA VAL A 106 -10.46 -13.77 -24.41
C VAL A 106 -11.27 -14.94 -23.87
N TYR A 107 -11.04 -15.35 -22.61
CA TYR A 107 -11.71 -16.51 -22.05
C TYR A 107 -13.12 -16.20 -21.53
N GLY A 108 -13.34 -15.01 -20.95
CA GLY A 108 -14.64 -14.59 -20.44
C GLY A 108 -15.61 -14.13 -21.52
N LYS A 109 -15.18 -13.26 -22.45
CA LYS A 109 -16.08 -12.67 -23.46
C LYS A 109 -16.08 -13.38 -24.81
N VAL A 110 -14.92 -13.84 -25.28
CA VAL A 110 -14.79 -14.36 -26.67
C VAL A 110 -15.03 -15.86 -26.74
N LEU A 111 -14.49 -16.64 -25.81
CA LEU A 111 -14.52 -18.11 -25.87
C LEU A 111 -15.66 -18.74 -25.06
N ARG A 112 -16.41 -17.96 -24.26
CA ARG A 112 -17.49 -18.44 -23.34
C ARG A 112 -17.08 -19.71 -22.59
N GLN A 113 -15.84 -19.75 -22.09
CA GLN A 113 -15.38 -20.90 -21.33
C GLN A 113 -15.83 -20.72 -19.86
N PRO A 114 -16.74 -21.58 -19.36
CA PRO A 114 -17.31 -21.41 -18.03
C PRO A 114 -16.24 -21.52 -16.93
N ASP A 115 -15.24 -22.38 -17.11
CA ASP A 115 -14.19 -22.64 -16.11
C ASP A 115 -13.39 -21.38 -15.75
N SER A 116 -13.11 -20.52 -16.73
CA SER A 116 -12.44 -19.23 -16.52
C SER A 116 -13.32 -18.19 -15.82
N LEU A 117 -14.62 -18.21 -16.08
CA LEU A 117 -15.59 -17.36 -15.38
C LEU A 117 -15.81 -17.87 -13.95
N GLU A 118 -15.89 -19.18 -13.75
CA GLU A 118 -16.01 -19.80 -12.43
C GLU A 118 -14.81 -19.50 -11.54
N VAL A 119 -13.60 -19.43 -12.08
CA VAL A 119 -12.43 -19.06 -11.29
C VAL A 119 -12.42 -17.59 -10.93
N ALA A 120 -12.71 -16.70 -11.88
CA ALA A 120 -12.87 -15.28 -11.59
C ALA A 120 -13.96 -15.07 -10.53
N ARG A 121 -15.05 -15.83 -10.58
CA ARG A 121 -16.10 -15.85 -9.56
C ARG A 121 -15.60 -16.41 -8.23
N ALA A 122 -14.88 -17.52 -8.22
CA ALA A 122 -14.35 -18.15 -7.01
C ALA A 122 -13.36 -17.24 -6.28
N GLU A 123 -12.52 -16.50 -7.00
CA GLU A 123 -11.58 -15.53 -6.42
C GLU A 123 -12.32 -14.32 -5.82
N VAL A 124 -13.31 -13.79 -6.53
CA VAL A 124 -14.19 -12.73 -6.01
C VAL A 124 -14.97 -13.21 -4.79
N GLN A 125 -15.46 -14.46 -4.80
CA GLN A 125 -16.16 -15.08 -3.68
C GLN A 125 -15.23 -15.27 -2.47
N LYS A 126 -14.01 -15.78 -2.66
CA LYS A 126 -12.99 -15.92 -1.60
C LYS A 126 -12.68 -14.56 -0.97
N ARG A 127 -12.54 -13.51 -1.79
CA ARG A 127 -12.29 -12.15 -1.30
C ARG A 127 -13.50 -11.60 -0.53
N LEU A 128 -14.72 -11.85 -0.99
CA LEU A 128 -15.94 -11.48 -0.26
C LEU A 128 -15.98 -12.13 1.12
N VAL A 129 -15.71 -13.43 1.23
CA VAL A 129 -15.65 -14.14 2.52
C VAL A 129 -14.63 -13.50 3.45
N CYS A 130 -13.42 -13.18 2.96
CA CYS A 130 -12.42 -12.49 3.77
C CYS A 130 -12.87 -11.10 4.24
N LEU A 131 -13.53 -10.32 3.37
CA LEU A 131 -14.03 -8.99 3.71
C LEU A 131 -15.19 -9.03 4.71
N GLU A 132 -16.11 -9.99 4.54
CA GLU A 132 -17.21 -10.23 5.48
C GLU A 132 -16.69 -10.70 6.84
N THR A 133 -15.64 -11.52 6.87
CA THR A 133 -14.95 -11.90 8.11
C THR A 133 -14.28 -10.69 8.76
N ALA A 134 -13.56 -9.86 7.99
CA ALA A 134 -12.91 -8.65 8.49
C ALA A 134 -13.92 -7.63 9.05
N LEU A 135 -15.11 -7.54 8.47
CA LEU A 135 -16.19 -6.66 8.92
C LEU A 135 -16.66 -6.96 10.36
N GLN A 136 -16.53 -8.21 10.82
CA GLN A 136 -16.98 -8.63 12.16
C GLN A 136 -16.12 -8.04 13.29
N GLY A 137 -14.87 -7.66 13.01
CA GLY A 137 -13.93 -7.09 13.97
C GLY A 137 -13.52 -5.64 13.71
N ALA A 138 -14.10 -5.00 12.69
CA ALA A 138 -13.69 -3.68 12.22
C ALA A 138 -14.24 -2.53 13.09
N ASP A 139 -13.43 -1.49 13.27
CA ASP A 139 -13.85 -0.24 13.91
C ASP A 139 -14.77 0.61 13.00
N SER A 140 -15.29 1.74 13.50
CA SER A 140 -16.30 2.52 12.77
C SER A 140 -15.82 3.10 11.44
N MET A 141 -14.53 3.36 11.25
CA MET A 141 -13.97 3.93 10.02
C MET A 141 -13.55 2.82 9.03
N GLU A 142 -12.97 1.75 9.54
CA GLU A 142 -12.64 0.55 8.76
C GLU A 142 -13.91 -0.13 8.22
N ARG A 143 -14.98 -0.16 9.02
CA ARG A 143 -16.26 -0.74 8.66
C ARG A 143 -16.83 -0.13 7.37
N GLU A 144 -16.81 1.19 7.23
CA GLU A 144 -17.36 1.86 6.04
C GLU A 144 -16.53 1.57 4.78
N ARG A 145 -15.21 1.54 4.90
CA ARG A 145 -14.30 1.14 3.80
C ARG A 145 -14.51 -0.31 3.39
N ILE A 146 -14.66 -1.22 4.36
CA ILE A 146 -14.91 -2.64 4.10
C ILE A 146 -16.28 -2.83 3.42
N LEU A 147 -17.32 -2.10 3.84
CA LEU A 147 -18.64 -2.14 3.19
C LEU A 147 -18.61 -1.67 1.74
N GLN A 148 -17.86 -0.60 1.44
CA GLN A 148 -17.68 -0.13 0.05
C GLN A 148 -16.95 -1.17 -0.80
N ALA A 149 -15.90 -1.80 -0.26
CA ALA A 149 -15.18 -2.88 -0.94
C ALA A 149 -16.10 -4.09 -1.19
N ILE A 150 -16.90 -4.50 -0.20
CA ILE A 150 -17.89 -5.58 -0.34
C ILE A 150 -18.88 -5.24 -1.47
N LYS A 151 -19.40 -4.01 -1.53
CA LYS A 151 -20.33 -3.58 -2.58
C LYS A 151 -19.70 -3.70 -3.97
N ALA A 152 -18.50 -3.17 -4.16
CA ALA A 152 -17.79 -3.24 -5.44
C ALA A 152 -17.51 -4.69 -5.88
N HIS A 153 -17.13 -5.58 -4.93
CA HIS A 153 -16.91 -6.99 -5.22
C HIS A 153 -18.21 -7.74 -5.55
N LYS A 154 -19.34 -7.39 -4.92
CA LYS A 154 -20.67 -7.95 -5.28
C LYS A 154 -21.12 -7.52 -6.67
N GLU A 155 -20.93 -6.25 -7.05
CA GLU A 155 -21.22 -5.77 -8.40
C GLU A 155 -20.36 -6.48 -9.45
N LYS A 156 -19.07 -6.70 -9.16
CA LYS A 156 -18.18 -7.46 -10.03
C LYS A 156 -18.60 -8.93 -10.16
N LEU A 157 -19.11 -9.55 -9.10
CA LEU A 157 -19.65 -10.91 -9.16
C LEU A 157 -20.88 -10.99 -10.07
N ALA A 158 -21.76 -9.98 -10.02
CA ALA A 158 -22.96 -9.91 -10.86
C ALA A 158 -22.60 -9.78 -12.35
N GLN A 159 -21.59 -8.96 -12.67
CA GLN A 159 -21.08 -8.81 -14.06
C GLN A 159 -20.42 -10.08 -14.60
N LEU A 160 -19.96 -10.98 -13.74
CA LEU A 160 -19.41 -12.29 -14.11
C LEU A 160 -20.48 -13.39 -14.19
N SER A 161 -21.75 -13.05 -13.92
CA SER A 161 -22.90 -13.96 -13.96
C SER A 161 -23.85 -13.74 -15.13
N GLU A 162 -23.67 -12.65 -15.88
CA GLU A 162 -24.35 -12.33 -17.15
C GLU A 162 -23.53 -12.82 -18.36
#